data_AF-A0A8H7AK77-F1
#
_entry.id   AF-A0A8H7AK77-F1
#
_cell.length_a   1.000
_cell.length_b   1.000
_cell.length_c   1.000
_cell.angle_alpha   90.00
_cell.angle_beta   90.00
_cell.angle_gamma   90.00
#
_symmetry.space_group_name_H-M   'P 1'
#
loop_
_entity.id
_entity.type
_entity.pdbx_description
1 polymer ?
#
loop_
_entity_poly.entity_id
_entity_poly.type
_entity_poly.pdbx_seq_one_letter_code
_entity_poly.pdbx_strand_id
1 'polypeptide(L)'
;MPRQASASASPSASAAAATSAVTSASASASKSFRYSISQRVSVLVLHVEGLSWQAIEQKTGVKQTAQSYIRKKAKQRGFRPEIDPQVLDKYVIDSKPSGRPKEISEDTEQQLLANV
;
A
#
# COMPACT_ATOMS: atom_id res chain seq x y z
N MET A 1 39.02 -44.83 -38.10
CA MET A 1 40.19 -44.51 -37.24
C MET A 1 40.48 -43.02 -37.35
N PRO A 2 40.97 -42.35 -36.28
CA PRO A 2 40.28 -41.23 -35.61
C PRO A 2 41.05 -39.89 -35.62
N ARG A 3 40.40 -38.82 -35.13
CA ARG A 3 40.88 -37.74 -34.21
C ARG A 3 40.24 -36.38 -34.57
N GLN A 4 39.38 -35.85 -33.69
CA GLN A 4 39.64 -34.71 -32.77
C GLN A 4 39.59 -33.35 -33.51
N ALA A 5 39.12 -32.22 -32.98
CA ALA A 5 38.36 -31.85 -31.80
C ALA A 5 38.07 -30.33 -31.92
N SER A 6 36.95 -29.88 -31.35
CA SER A 6 36.77 -28.63 -30.58
C SER A 6 37.48 -27.32 -30.97
N ALA A 7 36.69 -26.28 -31.26
CA ALA A 7 36.71 -24.97 -30.57
C ALA A 7 35.55 -24.11 -31.12
N SER A 8 34.37 -24.05 -30.47
CA SER A 8 34.01 -23.11 -29.40
C SER A 8 34.39 -21.65 -29.67
N ALA A 9 33.48 -20.90 -30.31
CA ALA A 9 33.45 -19.45 -30.24
C ALA A 9 32.01 -18.99 -29.98
N SER A 10 31.58 -19.13 -28.73
CA SER A 10 30.39 -18.48 -28.20
C SER A 10 30.68 -16.97 -28.06
N PRO A 11 29.89 -16.07 -28.67
CA PRO A 11 29.94 -14.67 -28.28
C PRO A 11 29.22 -14.51 -26.93
N SER A 12 30.05 -14.37 -25.90
CA SER A 12 29.73 -13.85 -24.57
C SER A 12 29.07 -12.47 -24.69
N ALA A 13 27.74 -12.43 -24.77
CA ALA A 13 26.96 -11.22 -24.55
C ALA A 13 26.80 -10.99 -23.04
N SER A 14 27.76 -10.26 -22.50
CA SER A 14 27.70 -9.64 -21.18
C SER A 14 26.68 -8.49 -21.23
N ALA A 15 25.53 -8.69 -20.60
CA ALA A 15 24.62 -7.62 -20.19
C ALA A 15 24.14 -7.95 -18.78
N ALA A 16 25.03 -7.64 -17.83
CA ALA A 16 24.72 -7.46 -16.43
C ALA A 16 23.72 -6.29 -16.24
N ALA A 17 23.01 -6.30 -15.11
CA ALA A 17 21.97 -5.38 -14.65
C ALA A 17 20.55 -5.76 -15.12
N ALA A 18 19.56 -6.00 -14.27
CA ALA A 18 19.39 -5.63 -12.87
C ALA A 18 18.59 -6.71 -12.12
N THR A 19 19.09 -7.02 -10.93
CA THR A 19 18.40 -7.67 -9.82
C THR A 19 17.00 -7.08 -9.60
N SER A 20 15.95 -7.79 -10.01
CA SER A 20 14.61 -7.60 -9.46
C SER A 20 14.45 -8.48 -8.22
N ALA A 21 15.30 -8.21 -7.22
CA ALA A 21 14.98 -8.56 -5.86
C ALA A 21 13.87 -7.60 -5.41
N VAL A 22 12.62 -8.00 -5.63
CA VAL A 22 11.52 -7.40 -4.87
C VAL A 22 11.67 -7.90 -3.44
N THR A 23 12.50 -7.17 -2.69
CA THR A 23 12.46 -7.16 -1.24
C THR A 23 11.05 -6.71 -0.86
N SER A 24 10.17 -7.68 -0.64
CA SER A 24 8.89 -7.49 0.04
C SER A 24 9.22 -7.11 1.47
N ALA A 25 9.49 -5.81 1.67
CA ALA A 25 9.87 -5.23 2.93
C ALA A 25 8.74 -5.45 3.95
N SER A 26 9.13 -6.11 5.04
CA SER A 26 8.44 -6.30 6.30
C SER A 26 7.49 -5.13 6.65
N ALA A 27 6.19 -5.43 6.71
CA ALA A 27 5.20 -4.51 7.26
C ALA A 27 5.29 -4.51 8.79
N SER A 28 5.98 -3.49 9.31
CA SER A 28 6.09 -3.15 10.73
C SER A 28 4.72 -3.15 11.43
N ALA A 29 4.64 -3.90 12.52
CA ALA A 29 3.47 -4.04 13.37
C ALA A 29 3.16 -2.73 14.11
N SER A 30 1.99 -2.13 13.86
CA SER A 30 1.34 -1.23 14.81
C SER A 30 -0.16 -1.04 14.53
N LYS A 31 -0.96 -1.33 15.56
CA LYS A 31 -2.42 -1.18 15.69
C LYS A 31 -3.27 -1.93 14.65
N SER A 32 -4.25 -2.70 15.13
CA SER A 32 -5.08 -3.65 14.38
C SER A 32 -6.01 -3.00 13.35
N PHE A 33 -5.45 -2.36 12.32
CA PHE A 33 -6.18 -2.07 11.11
C PHE A 33 -6.52 -3.40 10.44
N ARG A 34 -7.83 -3.67 10.27
CA ARG A 34 -8.33 -4.93 9.71
C ARG A 34 -7.78 -5.25 8.32
N TYR A 35 -7.38 -4.22 7.58
CA TYR A 35 -6.83 -4.34 6.22
C TYR A 35 -5.60 -3.45 6.05
N SER A 36 -4.62 -3.96 5.31
CA SER A 36 -3.40 -3.22 4.99
C SER A 36 -3.70 -1.98 4.14
N ILE A 37 -2.76 -1.05 4.08
CA ILE A 37 -2.88 0.14 3.22
C ILE A 37 -3.02 -0.30 1.76
N SER A 38 -2.18 -1.24 1.31
CA SER A 38 -2.21 -1.79 -0.05
C SER A 38 -3.56 -2.39 -0.41
N GLN A 39 -4.19 -3.17 0.50
CA GLN A 39 -5.53 -3.72 0.27
C GLN A 39 -6.58 -2.63 0.07
N ARG A 40 -6.51 -1.53 0.85
CA ARG A 40 -7.44 -0.41 0.69
C ARG A 40 -7.22 0.33 -0.63
N VAL A 41 -5.96 0.53 -1.04
CA VAL A 41 -5.62 1.09 -2.36
C VAL A 41 -6.20 0.20 -3.45
N SER A 42 -5.94 -1.10 -3.41
CA SER A 42 -6.46 -2.05 -4.40
C SER A 42 -7.99 -2.00 -4.50
N VAL A 43 -8.71 -1.93 -3.38
CA VAL A 43 -10.17 -1.77 -3.39
C VAL A 43 -10.61 -0.49 -4.09
N LEU A 44 -9.93 0.64 -3.86
CA LEU A 44 -10.29 1.90 -4.51
C LEU A 44 -9.99 1.87 -6.01
N VAL A 45 -8.84 1.36 -6.42
CA VAL A 45 -8.45 1.23 -7.82
C VAL A 45 -9.42 0.33 -8.58
N LEU A 46 -9.66 -0.88 -8.08
CA LEU A 46 -10.58 -1.84 -8.70
C LEU A 46 -12.02 -1.31 -8.75
N HIS A 47 -12.39 -0.46 -7.79
CA HIS A 47 -13.69 0.20 -7.83
C HIS A 47 -13.78 1.27 -8.92
N VAL A 48 -12.72 2.06 -9.14
CA VAL A 48 -12.64 3.05 -10.24
C VAL A 48 -12.70 2.35 -11.59
N GLU A 49 -12.10 1.17 -11.72
CA GLU A 49 -12.18 0.31 -12.91
C GLU A 49 -13.59 -0.26 -13.17
N GLY A 50 -14.55 -0.06 -12.25
CA GLY A 50 -15.93 -0.48 -12.43
C GLY A 50 -16.20 -1.96 -12.11
N LEU A 51 -15.27 -2.63 -11.42
CA LEU A 51 -15.45 -4.03 -11.03
C LEU A 51 -16.59 -4.21 -10.02
N SER A 52 -17.28 -5.34 -10.10
CA SER A 52 -18.33 -5.68 -9.15
C SER A 52 -17.74 -5.95 -7.76
N TRP A 53 -18.54 -5.69 -6.72
CA TRP A 53 -18.14 -5.92 -5.33
C TRP A 53 -17.65 -7.35 -5.05
N GLN A 54 -18.29 -8.33 -5.68
CA GLN A 54 -17.91 -9.73 -5.58
C GLN A 54 -16.54 -9.98 -6.22
N ALA A 55 -16.27 -9.41 -7.39
CA ALA A 55 -14.97 -9.54 -8.04
C ALA A 55 -13.84 -8.90 -7.23
N ILE A 56 -14.11 -7.74 -6.59
CA ILE A 56 -13.15 -7.07 -5.72
C ILE A 56 -12.85 -7.90 -4.47
N GLU A 57 -13.87 -8.55 -3.90
CA GLU A 57 -13.72 -9.44 -2.75
C GLU A 57 -12.85 -10.66 -3.09
N GLN A 58 -13.09 -11.29 -4.24
CA GLN A 58 -12.27 -12.42 -4.70
C GLN A 58 -10.81 -12.04 -4.94
N LYS A 59 -10.54 -10.84 -5.46
CA LYS A 59 -9.16 -10.37 -5.74
C LYS A 59 -8.42 -9.90 -4.49
N THR A 60 -9.11 -9.22 -3.57
CA THR A 60 -8.44 -8.51 -2.45
C THR A 60 -8.65 -9.20 -1.09
N GLY A 61 -9.62 -10.10 -0.98
CA GLY A 61 -10.03 -10.72 0.29
C GLY A 61 -10.76 -9.76 1.25
N VAL A 62 -11.16 -8.58 0.77
CA VAL A 62 -11.85 -7.56 1.57
C VAL A 62 -13.35 -7.75 1.42
N LYS A 63 -14.07 -7.92 2.54
CA LYS A 63 -15.54 -8.10 2.52
C LYS A 63 -16.25 -6.84 2.00
N GLN A 64 -17.39 -7.03 1.34
CA GLN A 64 -18.19 -5.92 0.80
C GLN A 64 -18.47 -4.78 1.81
N THR A 65 -18.80 -5.11 3.07
CA THR A 65 -19.05 -4.10 4.12
C THR A 65 -17.82 -3.22 4.36
N ALA A 66 -16.63 -3.82 4.38
CA ALA A 66 -15.38 -3.09 4.55
C ALA A 66 -15.04 -2.26 3.31
N GLN A 67 -15.27 -2.79 2.10
CA GLN A 67 -15.09 -2.04 0.86
C GLN A 67 -15.94 -0.75 0.87
N SER A 68 -17.21 -0.85 1.30
CA SER A 68 -18.11 0.31 1.41
C SER A 68 -17.62 1.34 2.42
N TYR A 69 -17.13 0.89 3.58
CA TYR A 69 -16.54 1.78 4.59
C TYR A 69 -15.29 2.51 4.07
N ILE A 70 -14.38 1.80 3.39
CA ILE A 70 -13.18 2.37 2.78
C ILE A 70 -13.57 3.45 1.76
N ARG A 71 -14.53 3.16 0.86
CA ARG A 71 -15.04 4.13 -0.11
C ARG A 71 -15.65 5.36 0.56
N LYS A 72 -16.44 5.17 1.63
CA LYS A 72 -17.05 6.28 2.38
C LYS A 72 -15.98 7.18 2.99
N LYS A 73 -14.93 6.60 3.60
CA LYS A 73 -13.81 7.35 4.18
C LYS A 73 -12.98 8.09 3.13
N ALA A 74 -12.67 7.44 2.00
CA ALA A 74 -11.98 8.10 0.90
C ALA A 74 -12.79 9.31 0.37
N LYS A 75 -14.10 9.15 0.17
CA LYS A 75 -15.00 10.25 -0.26
C LYS A 75 -15.06 11.40 0.75
N GLN A 76 -15.07 11.09 2.06
CA GLN A 76 -15.02 12.12 3.12
C GLN A 76 -13.71 12.92 3.09
N ARG A 77 -12.61 12.31 2.61
CA ARG A 77 -11.30 12.96 2.47
C ARG A 77 -11.12 13.70 1.15
N GLY A 78 -12.15 13.74 0.31
CA GLY A 78 -12.12 14.45 -0.98
C GLY A 78 -11.78 13.59 -2.19
N PHE A 79 -11.73 12.25 -2.06
CA PHE A 79 -11.57 11.38 -3.23
C PHE A 79 -12.77 11.53 -4.17
N ARG A 80 -12.49 11.93 -5.42
CA ARG A 80 -13.46 12.17 -6.49
C ARG A 80 -13.07 11.37 -7.73
N PRO A 81 -13.51 10.11 -7.83
CA PRO A 81 -13.10 9.22 -8.93
C PRO A 81 -13.59 9.68 -10.31
N GLU A 82 -14.57 10.60 -10.37
CA GLU A 82 -15.11 11.17 -11.60
C GLU A 82 -14.23 12.27 -12.21
N ILE A 83 -13.45 12.96 -11.38
CA ILE A 83 -12.60 14.08 -11.80
C ILE A 83 -11.15 13.58 -11.90
N ASP A 84 -10.67 12.95 -10.84
CA ASP A 84 -9.31 12.43 -10.73
C ASP A 84 -9.34 10.97 -10.25
N PRO A 85 -9.00 10.00 -11.12
CA PRO A 85 -8.97 8.59 -10.76
C PRO A 85 -7.74 8.22 -9.89
N GLN A 86 -6.83 9.16 -9.64
CA GLN A 86 -5.60 8.90 -8.89
C GLN A 86 -5.88 8.69 -7.39
N VAL A 87 -5.46 7.53 -6.88
CA VAL A 87 -5.54 7.21 -5.44
C VAL A 87 -4.29 7.73 -4.75
N LEU A 88 -4.39 8.87 -4.08
CA LEU A 88 -3.33 9.44 -3.25
C LEU A 88 -3.35 8.85 -1.83
N ASP A 89 -2.18 8.75 -1.21
CA ASP A 89 -2.00 8.26 0.16
C ASP A 89 -2.87 8.99 1.18
N LYS A 90 -3.09 10.30 0.98
CA LYS A 90 -3.93 11.16 1.82
C LYS A 90 -5.38 10.65 1.95
N TYR A 91 -5.88 9.92 0.96
CA TYR A 91 -7.23 9.37 1.00
C TYR A 91 -7.32 8.02 1.70
N VAL A 92 -6.20 7.31 1.84
CA VAL A 92 -6.15 5.93 2.35
C VAL A 92 -5.70 5.86 3.79
N ILE A 93 -4.70 6.68 4.16
CA ILE A 93 -4.13 6.71 5.51
C ILE A 93 -5.18 7.24 6.49
N ASP A 94 -5.43 6.46 7.55
CA ASP A 94 -6.30 6.88 8.63
C ASP A 94 -5.58 7.86 9.55
N SER A 95 -6.26 8.96 9.89
CA SER A 95 -5.77 9.92 10.88
C SER A 95 -5.60 9.24 12.24
N LYS A 96 -4.58 9.67 12.99
CA LYS A 96 -4.35 9.20 14.36
C LYS A 96 -5.62 9.46 15.19
N PRO A 97 -6.12 8.47 15.97
CA PRO A 97 -7.32 8.67 16.77
C PRO A 97 -7.09 9.82 17.76
N SER A 98 -7.97 10.83 17.71
CA SER A 98 -8.02 11.96 18.64
C SER A 98 -8.60 11.52 19.99
N GLY A 99 -8.00 10.52 20.62
CA GLY A 99 -8.34 10.10 21.98
C GLY A 99 -7.46 10.81 23.02
N ARG A 100 -7.71 10.52 24.31
CA ARG A 100 -6.84 10.96 25.42
C ARG A 100 -5.38 10.60 25.10
N PRO A 101 -4.46 11.57 25.04
CA PRO A 101 -3.03 11.28 24.86
C PRO A 101 -2.59 10.36 26.01
N LYS A 102 -2.01 9.20 25.65
CA LYS A 102 -1.52 8.20 26.62
C LYS A 102 -0.03 8.35 26.90
N GLU A 103 0.69 8.97 25.97
CA GLU A 103 2.08 9.37 26.14
C GLU A 103 2.07 10.90 26.13
N ILE A 104 2.45 11.50 27.26
CA ILE A 104 2.71 12.93 27.31
C ILE A 104 4.11 13.09 26.73
N SER A 105 4.18 13.50 25.47
CA SER A 105 5.45 13.94 24.89
C SER A 105 5.90 15.23 25.59
N GLU A 106 7.21 15.44 25.74
CA GLU A 106 7.81 16.63 26.40
C GLU A 106 7.25 17.96 25.86
N ASP A 107 6.90 17.99 24.57
CA ASP A 107 6.23 19.12 23.88
C ASP A 107 4.86 19.46 24.48
N THR A 108 4.10 18.44 24.88
CA THR A 108 2.79 18.57 25.54
C THR A 108 2.94 18.98 27.00
N GLU A 109 4.01 18.56 27.68
CA GLU A 109 4.29 18.99 29.06
C GLU A 109 4.60 20.48 29.10
N GLN A 110 5.44 20.97 28.18
CA GLN A 110 5.75 22.39 28.06
C GLN A 110 4.51 23.24 27.76
N GLN A 111 3.60 22.77 26.91
CA GLN A 111 2.32 23.46 26.63
C GLN A 111 1.37 23.48 27.83
N LEU A 112 1.40 22.47 28.70
CA LEU A 112 0.59 22.43 29.92
C LEU A 112 1.18 23.34 31.02
N LEU A 113 2.51 23.39 31.14
CA LEU A 113 3.22 24.28 32.08
C LEU A 113 3.12 25.76 31.70
N ALA A 114 3.06 26.09 30.40
CA ALA A 114 2.92 27.48 29.93
C ALA A 114 1.51 28.09 30.14
N ASN A 115 0.50 27.25 30.41
CA ASN A 115 -0.89 27.65 30.59
C ASN A 115 -1.36 27.65 32.06
N VAL A 116 -0.42 27.58 33.01
CA VAL A 116 -0.63 27.76 34.47
C VAL A 116 -0.04 29.10 34.89
#